data_AF-A0A7V8DEU8-F1
#
_entry.id   AF-A0A7V8DEU8-F1
#
_cell.length_a   1.000
_cell.length_b   1.000
_cell.length_c   1.000
_cell.angle_alpha   90.00
_cell.angle_beta   90.00
_cell.angle_gamma   90.00
#
_symmetry.space_group_name_H-M   'P 1'
#
loop_
_entity.id
_entity.type
_entity.pdbx_description
1 polymer ?
#
loop_
_entity_poly.entity_id
_entity_poly.type
_entity_poly.pdbx_seq_one_letter_code
_entity_poly.pdbx_strand_id
1 'polypeptide(L)'
;MTIAAAETVAGGRLVLYRVNERDVIGLKAIRHGKDHINHYFVPLEPVSSRPLTVIYMDYTAEVQDCHDHFALKLDLFATRAPIEIGAILSNETGTYIKVREPTKGIMSFAYVDLGSGELRRRQERQINAVYHWTLACTGTDPRRGL
;
A
#
# COMPACT_ATOMS: atom_id res chain seq x y z
N MET A 1 8.95 -17.97 -5.85
CA MET A 1 7.87 -17.00 -5.61
C MET A 1 6.55 -17.75 -5.73
N THR A 2 5.59 -17.47 -4.85
CA THR A 2 4.36 -18.25 -4.73
C THR A 2 3.17 -17.37 -5.09
N ILE A 3 2.36 -17.83 -6.03
CA ILE A 3 1.04 -17.26 -6.29
C ILE A 3 0.09 -17.82 -5.24
N ALA A 4 -0.67 -16.95 -4.59
CA ALA A 4 -1.60 -17.33 -3.55
C ALA A 4 -2.85 -16.43 -3.59
N ALA A 5 -3.93 -16.88 -2.95
CA ALA A 5 -5.11 -16.05 -2.76
C ALA A 5 -4.81 -14.89 -1.81
N ALA A 6 -5.36 -13.71 -2.09
CA ALA A 6 -5.13 -12.49 -1.34
C ALA A 6 -5.48 -12.57 0.17
N GLU A 7 -6.33 -13.51 0.58
CA GLU A 7 -6.63 -13.77 1.99
C GLU A 7 -5.50 -14.45 2.76
N THR A 8 -4.67 -15.22 2.05
CA THR A 8 -3.57 -15.99 2.65
C THR A 8 -2.30 -15.15 2.83
N VAL A 9 -2.22 -14.01 2.14
CA VAL A 9 -1.10 -13.07 2.23
C VAL A 9 -1.41 -11.98 3.25
N ALA A 10 -0.57 -11.89 4.28
CA ALA A 10 -0.73 -10.89 5.33
C ALA A 10 -0.73 -9.44 4.77
N GLY A 11 -1.48 -8.55 5.43
CA GLY A 11 -1.37 -7.13 5.18
C GLY A 11 0.04 -6.61 5.49
N GLY A 12 0.44 -5.52 4.82
CA GLY A 12 1.75 -4.91 4.96
C GLY A 12 2.81 -5.53 4.05
N ARG A 13 2.52 -6.68 3.43
CA ARG A 13 3.42 -7.31 2.46
C ARG A 13 3.38 -6.58 1.12
N LEU A 14 4.53 -6.58 0.44
CA LEU A 14 4.62 -6.14 -0.94
C LEU A 14 4.24 -7.30 -1.84
N VAL A 15 3.32 -7.06 -2.76
CA VAL A 15 2.78 -8.08 -3.66
C VAL A 15 2.79 -7.57 -5.09
N LEU A 16 2.91 -8.50 -6.02
CA LEU A 16 2.60 -8.28 -7.43
C LEU A 16 1.13 -8.62 -7.66
N TYR A 17 0.40 -7.69 -8.29
CA TYR A 17 -1.01 -7.84 -8.61
C TYR A 17 -1.30 -7.28 -10.00
N ARG A 18 -2.24 -7.91 -10.72
CA ARG A 18 -2.60 -7.51 -12.08
C ARG A 18 -3.66 -6.41 -12.06
N VAL A 19 -3.30 -5.24 -12.55
CA VAL A 19 -4.18 -4.06 -12.66
C VAL A 19 -4.24 -3.64 -14.12
N ASN A 20 -5.43 -3.69 -14.73
CA ASN A 20 -5.62 -3.37 -16.15
C ASN A 20 -4.62 -4.11 -17.06
N GLU A 21 -4.54 -5.44 -16.91
CA GLU A 21 -3.65 -6.33 -17.68
C GLU A 21 -2.14 -6.13 -17.46
N ARG A 22 -1.75 -5.24 -16.52
CA ARG A 22 -0.36 -5.00 -16.16
C ARG A 22 -0.05 -5.53 -14.77
N ASP A 23 1.09 -6.20 -14.63
CA ASP A 23 1.62 -6.62 -13.34
C ASP A 23 2.27 -5.43 -12.62
N VAL A 24 1.74 -5.08 -11.45
CA VAL A 24 2.11 -3.90 -10.67
C VAL A 24 2.53 -4.33 -9.27
N ILE A 25 3.65 -3.78 -8.78
CA ILE A 25 4.06 -3.95 -7.38
C ILE A 25 3.28 -2.97 -6.51
N GLY A 26 2.76 -3.47 -5.40
CA GLY A 26 2.05 -2.64 -4.44
C GLY A 26 2.01 -3.23 -3.04
N LEU A 27 1.42 -2.49 -2.12
CA LEU A 27 1.21 -2.92 -0.75
C LEU A 27 -0.13 -3.64 -0.64
N LYS A 28 -0.10 -4.85 -0.07
CA LYS A 28 -1.33 -5.54 0.35
C LYS A 28 -1.87 -4.87 1.60
N ALA A 29 -3.13 -4.46 1.54
CA ALA A 29 -3.79 -3.78 2.64
C ALA A 29 -5.11 -4.45 3.01
N ILE A 30 -5.58 -4.21 4.23
CA ILE A 30 -6.80 -4.80 4.78
C ILE A 30 -7.59 -3.80 5.62
N ARG A 31 -8.90 -4.03 5.77
CA ARG A 31 -9.73 -3.37 6.78
C ARG A 31 -10.63 -4.40 7.44
N HIS A 32 -10.59 -4.45 8.77
CA HIS A 32 -11.52 -5.25 9.54
C HIS A 32 -12.90 -4.59 9.58
N GLY A 33 -13.90 -5.28 9.05
CA GLY A 33 -15.32 -5.00 9.27
C GLY A 33 -15.82 -5.75 10.51
N LYS A 34 -17.14 -5.71 10.73
CA LYS A 34 -17.76 -6.41 11.86
C LYS A 34 -17.60 -7.94 11.74
N ASP A 35 -17.85 -8.47 10.54
CA ASP A 35 -17.94 -9.92 10.28
C ASP A 35 -17.10 -10.36 9.07
N HIS A 36 -16.26 -9.49 8.53
CA HIS A 36 -15.45 -9.75 7.34
C HIS A 36 -14.17 -8.91 7.33
N ILE A 37 -13.20 -9.31 6.52
CA ILE A 37 -12.01 -8.52 6.21
C ILE A 37 -12.12 -8.07 4.76
N ASN A 38 -12.02 -6.76 4.52
CA ASN A 38 -11.91 -6.22 3.17
C ASN A 38 -10.45 -6.20 2.74
N HIS A 39 -10.17 -6.66 1.52
CA HIS A 39 -8.82 -6.71 0.96
C HIS A 39 -8.64 -5.57 -0.04
N TYR A 40 -7.48 -4.92 0.01
CA TYR A 40 -7.14 -3.79 -0.84
C TYR A 40 -5.70 -3.92 -1.36
N PHE A 41 -5.45 -3.23 -2.47
CA PHE A 41 -4.16 -3.07 -3.09
C PHE A 41 -3.80 -1.58 -3.18
N VAL A 42 -2.59 -1.22 -2.74
CA VAL A 42 -2.04 0.12 -2.93
C VAL A 42 -0.94 0.05 -3.99
N PRO A 43 -1.18 0.52 -5.23
CA PRO A 43 -0.19 0.42 -6.30
C PRO A 43 1.01 1.33 -6.03
N LEU A 44 2.20 0.76 -5.81
CA LEU A 44 3.42 1.53 -5.48
C LEU A 44 4.26 1.86 -6.71
N GLU A 45 3.71 1.65 -7.89
CA GLU A 45 4.28 2.08 -9.15
C GLU A 45 3.28 3.02 -9.84
N PRO A 46 3.76 3.97 -10.65
CA PRO A 46 2.87 4.82 -11.43
C PRO A 46 2.08 3.95 -12.44
N VAL A 47 0.84 3.62 -12.09
CA VAL A 47 -0.13 2.97 -12.99
C VAL A 47 -0.84 4.03 -13.84
N SER A 48 -0.86 5.29 -13.38
CA SER A 48 -1.35 6.46 -14.11
C SER A 48 -0.83 7.76 -13.45
N SER A 49 -1.09 8.92 -14.05
CA SER A 49 -0.86 10.23 -13.42
C SER A 49 -1.83 10.57 -12.28
N ARG A 50 -2.69 9.61 -11.87
CA ARG A 50 -3.69 9.83 -10.83
C ARG A 50 -3.05 9.71 -9.43
N PRO A 51 -3.61 10.40 -8.42
CA PRO A 51 -3.14 10.25 -7.05
C PRO A 51 -3.23 8.79 -6.57
N LEU A 52 -2.31 8.41 -5.68
CA LEU A 52 -2.26 7.07 -5.10
C LEU A 52 -3.59 6.70 -4.44
N THR A 53 -4.29 5.73 -5.02
CA THR A 53 -5.66 5.33 -4.65
C THR A 53 -5.69 3.85 -4.35
N VAL A 54 -6.31 3.45 -3.23
CA VAL A 54 -6.50 2.03 -2.94
C VAL A 54 -7.47 1.40 -3.93
N ILE A 55 -7.18 0.18 -4.34
CA ILE A 55 -8.02 -0.63 -5.22
C ILE A 55 -8.61 -1.76 -4.38
N TYR A 56 -9.93 -1.94 -4.43
CA TYR A 56 -10.56 -3.11 -3.82
C TYR A 56 -10.07 -4.38 -4.50
N MET A 57 -9.74 -5.39 -3.71
CA MET A 57 -9.26 -6.68 -4.18
C MET A 57 -10.19 -7.75 -3.63
N ASP A 58 -10.63 -8.68 -4.49
CA ASP A 58 -11.34 -9.87 -4.01
C ASP A 58 -10.42 -10.70 -3.12
N TYR A 59 -10.93 -11.30 -2.05
CA TYR A 59 -10.12 -12.08 -1.12
C TYR A 59 -9.51 -13.33 -1.77
N THR A 60 -10.12 -13.83 -2.84
CA THR A 60 -9.63 -14.95 -3.65
C THR A 60 -8.70 -14.52 -4.79
N ALA A 61 -8.52 -13.21 -5.00
CA ALA A 61 -7.71 -12.71 -6.09
C ALA A 61 -6.27 -13.23 -5.99
N GLU A 62 -5.71 -13.67 -7.12
CA GLU A 62 -4.34 -14.15 -7.18
C GLU A 62 -3.36 -12.98 -7.00
N VAL A 63 -2.48 -13.14 -6.02
CA VAL A 63 -1.36 -12.24 -5.78
C VAL A 63 -0.08 -13.05 -5.66
N GLN A 64 1.03 -12.45 -6.04
CA GLN A 64 2.34 -13.04 -5.83
C GLN A 64 3.07 -12.26 -4.74
N ASP A 65 3.50 -12.95 -3.68
CA ASP A 65 4.28 -12.34 -2.63
C ASP A 65 5.67 -11.94 -3.13
N CYS A 66 6.02 -10.67 -2.99
CA CYS A 66 7.26 -10.07 -3.46
C CYS A 66 8.02 -9.34 -2.35
N HIS A 67 7.65 -9.56 -1.09
CA HIS A 67 8.23 -8.84 0.05
C HIS A 67 9.75 -9.04 0.20
N ASP A 68 10.28 -10.17 -0.24
CA ASP A 68 11.74 -10.44 -0.19
C ASP A 68 12.50 -9.89 -1.42
N HIS A 69 11.78 -9.39 -2.44
CA HIS A 69 12.37 -8.95 -3.72
C HIS A 69 12.33 -7.44 -3.90
N PHE A 70 11.45 -6.76 -3.16
CA PHE A 70 11.33 -5.31 -3.17
C PHE A 70 11.32 -4.78 -1.74
N ALA A 71 11.83 -3.56 -1.58
CA ALA A 71 11.76 -2.82 -0.34
C ALA A 71 11.32 -1.37 -0.61
N LEU A 72 10.53 -0.83 0.31
CA LEU A 72 10.28 0.61 0.38
C LEU A 72 11.47 1.27 1.08
N LYS A 73 12.22 2.09 0.35
CA LYS A 73 13.24 2.95 0.94
C LYS A 73 12.59 4.27 1.31
N LEU A 74 12.81 4.72 2.55
CA LEU A 74 12.23 5.93 3.09
C LEU A 74 13.31 6.99 3.27
N ASP A 75 13.12 8.14 2.62
CA ASP A 75 14.00 9.28 2.71
C ASP A 75 13.28 10.40 3.47
N LEU A 76 13.84 10.83 4.60
CA LEU A 76 13.24 11.89 5.43
C LEU A 76 13.10 13.17 4.60
N PHE A 77 11.87 13.65 4.45
CA PHE A 77 11.55 14.82 3.64
C PHE A 77 11.31 16.06 4.51
N ALA A 78 10.45 15.93 5.52
CA ALA A 78 10.04 17.05 6.36
C ALA A 78 9.51 16.58 7.72
N THR A 79 9.37 17.52 8.64
CA THR A 79 8.76 17.31 9.97
C THR A 79 7.40 18.00 10.13
N ARG A 80 6.82 18.58 9.07
CA ARG A 80 5.53 19.30 9.15
C ARG A 80 4.63 19.18 7.92
N ALA A 81 3.33 19.36 8.20
CA ALA A 81 2.17 19.31 7.31
C ALA A 81 2.11 20.50 6.31
N PRO A 82 1.31 20.41 5.21
CA PRO A 82 0.34 19.36 4.88
C PRO A 82 0.98 18.07 4.34
N ILE A 83 0.34 16.94 4.61
CA ILE A 83 0.78 15.63 4.08
C ILE A 83 0.05 15.37 2.76
N GLU A 84 0.81 15.25 1.69
CA GLU A 84 0.27 14.95 0.37
C GLU A 84 -0.09 13.46 0.22
N ILE A 85 -1.00 13.17 -0.71
CA ILE A 85 -1.29 11.77 -1.09
C ILE A 85 -0.02 11.14 -1.65
N GLY A 86 0.25 9.91 -1.24
CA GLY A 86 1.48 9.21 -1.58
C GLY A 86 2.62 9.48 -0.61
N ALA A 87 2.57 10.53 0.23
CA ALA A 87 3.58 10.70 1.26
C ALA A 87 3.43 9.64 2.36
N ILE A 88 4.57 9.23 2.93
CA ILE A 88 4.60 8.39 4.12
C ILE A 88 4.82 9.29 5.33
N LEU A 89 4.07 9.07 6.41
CA LEU A 89 4.22 9.78 7.67
C LEU A 89 4.46 8.77 8.79
N SER A 90 5.16 9.19 9.85
CA SER A 90 5.23 8.45 11.10
C SER A 90 4.74 9.32 12.26
N ASN A 91 4.03 8.70 13.19
CA ASN A 91 3.55 9.29 14.43
C ASN A 91 3.74 8.26 15.56
N GLU A 92 3.19 8.54 16.74
CA GLU A 92 3.29 7.65 17.91
C GLU A 92 2.63 6.27 17.71
N THR A 93 1.69 6.13 16.77
CA THR A 93 0.91 4.90 16.57
C THR A 93 1.44 4.02 15.44
N GLY A 94 2.31 4.54 14.57
CA GLY A 94 2.88 3.77 13.48
C GLY A 94 3.44 4.62 12.33
N THR A 95 3.72 3.93 11.22
CA THR A 95 4.17 4.54 9.96
C THR A 95 3.15 4.22 8.88
N TYR A 96 2.67 5.25 8.18
CA TYR A 96 1.52 5.17 7.31
C TYR A 96 1.79 5.81 5.96
N ILE A 97 1.33 5.18 4.88
CA ILE A 97 1.21 5.84 3.57
C ILE A 97 -0.18 6.46 3.43
N LYS A 98 -0.24 7.75 3.06
CA LYS A 98 -1.51 8.44 2.80
C LYS A 98 -2.02 8.09 1.41
N VAL A 99 -3.26 7.65 1.32
CA VAL A 99 -3.90 7.20 0.07
C VAL A 99 -5.29 7.80 -0.09
N ARG A 100 -5.79 7.83 -1.31
CA ARG A 100 -7.21 8.03 -1.59
C ARG A 100 -7.98 6.74 -1.44
N GLU A 101 -9.18 6.83 -0.88
CA GLU A 101 -10.12 5.72 -0.74
C GLU A 101 -11.49 6.12 -1.31
N PRO A 102 -11.96 5.45 -2.38
CA PRO A 102 -13.33 5.61 -2.85
C PRO A 102 -14.29 4.91 -1.88
N THR A 103 -15.15 5.68 -1.20
CA THR A 103 -16.18 5.16 -0.30
C THR A 103 -17.54 5.68 -0.72
N LYS A 104 -18.43 4.79 -1.20
CA LYS A 104 -19.82 5.12 -1.57
C LYS A 104 -19.93 6.34 -2.52
N GLY A 105 -19.07 6.41 -3.53
CA GLY A 105 -19.05 7.51 -4.52
C GLY A 105 -18.37 8.80 -4.05
N ILE A 106 -17.89 8.86 -2.80
CA ILE A 106 -17.10 9.99 -2.28
C ILE A 106 -15.64 9.57 -2.19
N MET A 107 -14.74 10.44 -2.62
CA MET A 107 -13.31 10.25 -2.46
C MET A 107 -12.86 10.75 -1.09
N SER A 108 -12.30 9.87 -0.26
CA SER A 108 -11.80 10.19 1.07
C SER A 108 -10.30 9.89 1.19
N PHE A 109 -9.68 10.27 2.31
CA PHE A 109 -8.30 9.88 2.62
C PHE A 109 -8.27 8.75 3.63
N ALA A 110 -7.39 7.79 3.39
CA ALA A 110 -7.04 6.72 4.30
C ALA A 110 -5.53 6.67 4.50
N TYR A 111 -5.12 5.91 5.50
CA TYR A 111 -3.72 5.76 5.90
C TYR A 111 -3.47 4.27 6.06
N VAL A 112 -2.59 3.70 5.25
CA VAL A 112 -2.26 2.28 5.34
C VAL A 112 -1.02 2.13 6.21
N ASP A 113 -1.17 1.41 7.31
CA ASP A 113 -0.04 1.05 8.18
C ASP A 113 0.94 0.18 7.38
N LEU A 114 2.21 0.59 7.29
CA LEU A 114 3.19 -0.13 6.48
C LEU A 114 3.59 -1.47 7.09
N GLY A 115 3.46 -1.64 8.42
CA GLY A 115 3.79 -2.89 9.09
C GLY A 115 2.66 -3.91 9.00
N SER A 116 1.42 -3.50 9.29
CA SER A 116 0.26 -4.42 9.33
C SER A 116 -0.59 -4.42 8.06
N GLY A 117 -0.46 -3.42 7.20
CA GLY A 117 -1.35 -3.20 6.06
C GLY A 117 -2.74 -2.70 6.43
N GLU A 118 -3.01 -2.36 7.69
CA GLU A 118 -4.34 -1.94 8.11
C GLU A 118 -4.68 -0.54 7.58
N LEU A 119 -5.83 -0.42 6.92
CA LEU A 119 -6.41 0.87 6.52
C LEU A 119 -7.04 1.58 7.73
N ARG A 120 -6.42 2.68 8.14
CA ARG A 120 -6.88 3.56 9.21
C ARG A 120 -7.35 4.91 8.71
N ARG A 121 -8.06 5.63 9.57
CA ARG A 121 -8.49 7.01 9.36
C ARG A 121 -7.74 7.95 10.29
N ARG A 122 -7.66 9.24 9.92
CA ARG A 122 -7.21 10.35 10.78
C ARG A 122 -5.82 10.16 11.44
N GLN A 123 -4.81 9.79 10.66
CA GLN A 123 -3.44 9.58 11.18
C GLN A 123 -2.55 10.83 11.15
N GLU A 124 -3.04 11.97 10.65
CA GLU A 124 -2.34 13.27 10.66
C GLU A 124 -2.43 13.97 12.02
N ARG A 125 -2.02 13.29 13.08
CA ARG A 125 -1.89 13.82 14.45
C ARG A 125 -0.50 13.48 14.97
N GLN A 126 0.10 14.39 15.74
CA GLN A 126 1.43 14.20 16.36
C GLN A 126 2.44 13.61 15.38
N ILE A 127 2.55 14.22 14.19
CA ILE A 127 3.44 13.74 13.13
C ILE A 127 4.88 14.00 13.56
N ASN A 128 5.66 12.93 13.65
CA ASN A 128 7.08 12.97 14.02
C ASN A 128 7.98 13.18 12.80
N ALA A 129 7.62 12.54 11.68
CA ALA A 129 8.37 12.64 10.44
C ALA A 129 7.50 12.35 9.21
N VAL A 130 7.89 12.91 8.08
CA VAL A 130 7.31 12.70 6.75
C VAL A 130 8.43 12.26 5.82
N TYR A 131 8.17 11.23 5.02
CA TYR A 131 9.14 10.59 4.14
C TYR A 131 8.67 10.65 2.70
N HIS A 132 9.63 10.87 1.81
CA HIS A 132 9.57 10.38 0.45
C HIS A 132 9.90 8.89 0.44
N TRP A 133 9.46 8.20 -0.61
CA TRP A 133 9.81 6.81 -0.76
C TRP A 133 10.11 6.45 -2.20
N THR A 134 10.94 5.42 -2.32
CA THR A 134 11.18 4.73 -3.59
C THR A 134 11.00 3.25 -3.40
N LEU A 135 10.50 2.59 -4.44
CA LEU A 135 10.45 1.13 -4.50
C LEU A 135 11.79 0.64 -5.07
N ALA A 136 12.58 -0.03 -4.25
CA ALA A 136 13.86 -0.61 -4.66
C ALA A 136 13.71 -2.11 -4.88
N CYS A 137 14.18 -2.62 -6.01
CA CYS A 137 14.36 -4.06 -6.21
C CYS A 137 15.63 -4.49 -5.46
N THR A 138 15.50 -5.45 -4.55
CA THR A 138 16.59 -5.99 -3.72
C THR A 138 17.09 -7.35 -4.22
N GLY A 139 16.42 -7.94 -5.22
CA GLY A 139 16.76 -9.21 -5.84
C GLY A 139 16.42 -9.25 -7.32
N THR A 140 15.93 -10.40 -7.80
CA THR A 140 15.46 -10.54 -9.19
C THR A 140 14.04 -10.00 -9.33
N ASP A 141 13.82 -9.10 -10.29
CA ASP A 141 12.47 -8.60 -10.57
C ASP A 141 11.61 -9.72 -11.21
N PRO A 142 10.54 -10.19 -10.54
CA PRO A 142 9.68 -11.26 -11.04
C PRO A 142 9.08 -11.00 -12.41
N ARG A 143 8.92 -9.73 -12.78
CA ARG A 143 8.27 -9.33 -14.03
C ARG A 143 9.19 -9.48 -15.24
N ARG A 144 10.50 -9.60 -15.02
CA ARG A 144 11.52 -9.70 -16.08
C ARG A 144 11.88 -11.14 -16.44
N GLY A 145 11.26 -12.13 -15.79
CA GLY A 145 11.58 -13.55 -15.92
C GLY A 145 10.60 -14.37 -16.77
N LEU A 146 9.76 -13.73 -17.58
CA LEU A 146 8.86 -14.37 -18.55
C LEU A 146 9.27 -14.01 -19.97
#